data_AF-A0A3D0Y8B0-F1
#
_entry.id   AF-A0A3D0Y8B0-F1
#
_cell.length_a   1.000
_cell.length_b   1.000
_cell.length_c   1.000
_cell.angle_alpha   90.00
_cell.angle_beta   90.00
_cell.angle_gamma   90.00
#
_symmetry.space_group_name_H-M   'P 1'
#
loop_
_entity.id
_entity.type
_entity.pdbx_description
1 polymer ?
#
loop_
_entity_poly.entity_id
_entity_poly.type
_entity_poly.pdbx_seq_one_letter_code
_entity_poly.pdbx_strand_id
1 'polypeptide(L)'
;GGGEFLKRNGRQRRGAASTPQNRIYQTGIFHNRLYRDIIYMSKKYLPKYQKLTQKLRTARLEARLTQVEAGRKLKKPQAYLSKIERGERGVDAVELGELAKVYGKSLDYFIK
;
A
#
# COMPACT_ATOMS: atom_id res chain seq x y z
N GLY A 1 9.51 -39.20 47.09
CA GLY A 1 9.21 -37.94 46.42
C GLY A 1 9.63 -36.81 47.33
N GLY A 2 10.64 -36.04 46.94
CA GLY A 2 11.22 -35.00 47.77
C GLY A 2 10.58 -33.63 47.52
N GLY A 3 10.17 -32.98 48.61
CA GLY A 3 10.61 -31.64 49.00
C GLY A 3 10.11 -30.43 48.23
N GLU A 4 9.18 -29.70 48.84
CA GLU A 4 8.86 -28.29 48.56
C GLU A 4 10.09 -27.38 48.68
N PHE A 5 10.20 -26.35 47.83
CA PHE A 5 10.79 -25.07 48.27
C PHE A 5 10.22 -23.88 47.48
N LEU A 6 9.57 -22.99 48.22
CA LEU A 6 9.01 -21.72 47.76
C LEU A 6 9.84 -20.56 48.33
N LYS A 7 10.11 -19.57 47.45
CA LYS A 7 10.24 -18.11 47.68
C LYS A 7 11.62 -17.45 47.91
N ARG A 8 11.94 -16.63 46.89
CA ARG A 8 12.16 -15.15 46.91
C ARG A 8 13.52 -14.56 47.35
N ASN A 9 14.18 -13.86 46.40
CA ASN A 9 14.38 -12.39 46.33
C ASN A 9 15.78 -12.01 45.80
N GLY A 10 15.86 -11.05 44.87
CA GLY A 10 17.12 -10.33 44.58
C GLY A 10 17.11 -9.56 43.26
N ARG A 11 17.13 -8.23 43.35
CA ARG A 11 17.04 -7.27 42.23
C ARG A 11 18.36 -7.13 41.44
N GLN A 12 18.24 -7.15 40.10
CA GLN A 12 18.86 -6.30 39.07
C GLN A 12 20.11 -5.46 39.45
N ARG A 13 21.24 -5.62 38.72
CA ARG A 13 22.08 -4.52 38.19
C ARG A 13 22.82 -4.90 36.90
N ARG A 14 23.00 -3.86 36.09
CA ARG A 14 23.44 -3.80 34.68
C ARG A 14 24.97 -3.85 34.58
N GLY A 15 25.52 -4.40 33.49
CA GLY A 15 26.94 -4.31 33.13
C GLY A 15 27.17 -4.81 31.70
N ALA A 16 27.83 -3.99 30.90
CA ALA A 16 27.91 -4.06 29.44
C ALA A 16 28.58 -5.32 28.88
N ALA A 17 28.04 -5.85 27.77
CA ALA A 17 28.78 -6.67 26.83
C ALA A 17 28.80 -5.95 25.48
N SER A 18 30.01 -5.56 25.10
CA SER A 18 30.43 -4.87 23.88
C SER A 18 29.73 -5.37 22.62
N THR A 19 29.13 -4.46 21.85
CA THR A 19 28.64 -4.71 20.49
C THR A 19 29.81 -5.13 19.60
N PRO A 20 29.83 -6.35 19.02
CA PRO A 20 30.81 -6.68 18.01
C PRO A 20 30.33 -6.17 16.65
N GLN A 21 31.25 -5.46 15.99
CA GLN A 21 31.34 -5.12 14.58
C GLN A 21 30.13 -5.38 13.67
N ASN A 22 29.65 -4.28 13.08
CA ASN A 22 29.08 -4.22 11.73
C ASN A 22 29.60 -5.36 10.84
N ARG A 23 28.74 -6.34 10.58
CA ARG A 23 28.97 -7.30 9.51
C ARG A 23 27.68 -7.45 8.72
N ILE A 24 27.64 -6.69 7.63
CA ILE A 24 26.66 -6.78 6.56
C ILE A 24 26.68 -8.22 6.05
N TYR A 25 25.59 -8.96 6.28
CA TYR A 25 25.27 -10.15 5.49
C TYR A 25 23.92 -9.94 4.80
N GLN A 26 24.07 -9.74 3.51
CA GLN A 26 23.12 -9.78 2.41
C GLN A 26 22.11 -10.95 2.52
N THR A 27 20.96 -10.70 3.14
CA THR A 27 19.61 -11.14 2.69
C THR A 27 18.59 -10.19 3.35
N GLY A 28 18.25 -9.11 2.63
CA GLY A 28 17.59 -7.92 3.17
C GLY A 28 16.10 -8.07 3.47
N ILE A 29 15.70 -8.95 4.38
CA ILE A 29 14.36 -8.92 4.97
C ILE A 29 14.43 -9.07 6.50
N PHE A 30 14.89 -8.01 7.16
CA PHE A 30 14.52 -7.80 8.56
C PHE A 30 13.03 -7.45 8.60
N HIS A 31 12.20 -8.47 8.81
CA HIS A 31 10.78 -8.35 9.08
C HIS A 31 10.56 -7.62 10.42
N ASN A 32 10.71 -6.30 10.43
CA ASN A 32 10.22 -5.51 11.55
C ASN A 32 8.70 -5.47 11.46
N ARG A 33 8.02 -6.16 12.39
CA ARG A 33 6.56 -6.28 12.47
C ARG A 33 5.86 -4.91 12.48
N LEU A 34 6.54 -3.85 12.94
CA LEU A 34 6.04 -2.47 12.94
C LEU A 34 6.13 -1.79 11.55
N TYR A 35 7.11 -2.18 10.71
CA TYR A 35 7.24 -1.63 9.35
C TYR A 35 6.12 -2.11 8.43
N ARG A 36 5.60 -3.32 8.68
CA ARG A 36 4.46 -3.84 7.95
C ARG A 36 3.25 -2.95 8.22
N ASP A 37 2.86 -2.73 9.46
CA ASP A 37 1.61 -2.01 9.76
C ASP A 37 1.62 -0.52 9.36
N ILE A 38 2.80 0.13 9.33
CA ILE A 38 2.95 1.54 8.92
C ILE A 38 2.93 1.69 7.38
N ILE A 39 3.60 0.80 6.65
CA ILE A 39 3.58 0.79 5.16
C ILE A 39 2.25 0.20 4.63
N TYR A 40 1.58 -0.63 5.44
CA TYR A 40 0.29 -1.28 5.16
C TYR A 40 -0.90 -0.59 5.84
N MET A 41 -0.78 0.69 6.24
CA MET A 41 -1.93 1.59 6.25
C MET A 41 -2.46 1.59 4.81
N SER A 42 -3.58 0.90 4.55
CA SER A 42 -3.95 0.45 3.21
C SER A 42 -3.77 1.55 2.16
N LYS A 43 -3.16 1.26 1.01
CA LYS A 43 -2.87 2.23 -0.08
C LYS A 43 -4.05 3.17 -0.39
N LYS A 44 -5.29 2.70 -0.16
CA LYS A 44 -6.55 3.44 -0.21
C LYS A 44 -6.61 4.68 0.69
N TYR A 45 -5.91 4.71 1.82
CA TYR A 45 -5.87 5.82 2.78
C TYR A 45 -4.79 6.85 2.49
N LEU A 46 -3.91 6.60 1.52
CA LEU A 46 -2.88 7.56 1.16
C LEU A 46 -3.53 8.77 0.45
N PRO A 47 -3.37 10.02 0.94
CA PRO A 47 -4.08 11.17 0.39
C PRO A 47 -3.83 11.37 -1.12
N LYS A 48 -2.59 11.13 -1.57
CA LYS A 48 -2.22 11.18 -2.99
C LYS A 48 -2.98 10.15 -3.82
N TYR A 49 -3.23 8.95 -3.27
CA TYR A 49 -3.94 7.90 -3.98
C TYR A 49 -5.44 8.21 -4.10
N GLN A 50 -6.05 8.76 -3.05
CA GLN A 50 -7.45 9.22 -3.09
C GLN A 50 -7.65 10.34 -4.13
N LYS A 51 -6.68 11.27 -4.22
CA LYS A 51 -6.69 12.31 -5.26
C LYS A 51 -6.65 11.69 -6.66
N LEU A 52 -5.82 10.67 -6.87
CA LEU A 52 -5.73 9.94 -8.14
C LEU A 52 -7.07 9.25 -8.49
N THR A 53 -7.66 8.49 -7.57
CA THR A 53 -8.93 7.78 -7.84
C THR A 53 -10.08 8.75 -8.11
N GLN A 54 -10.10 9.88 -7.41
CA GLN A 54 -11.07 10.94 -7.68
C GLN A 54 -10.87 11.55 -9.08
N LYS A 55 -9.63 11.85 -9.48
CA LYS A 55 -9.32 12.35 -10.82
C LYS A 55 -9.70 11.37 -11.92
N LEU A 56 -9.48 10.07 -11.72
CA LEU A 56 -9.90 9.01 -12.64
C LEU A 56 -11.42 9.00 -12.82
N ARG A 57 -12.18 9.07 -11.72
CA ARG A 57 -13.65 9.15 -11.77
C ARG A 57 -14.11 10.42 -12.47
N THR A 58 -13.54 11.58 -12.15
CA THR A 58 -13.87 12.85 -12.79
C THR A 58 -13.62 12.81 -14.29
N ALA A 59 -12.43 12.36 -14.72
CA ALA A 59 -12.07 12.26 -16.13
C ALA A 59 -13.03 11.34 -16.90
N ARG A 60 -13.43 10.21 -16.31
CA ARG A 60 -14.43 9.32 -16.92
C ARG A 60 -15.78 10.01 -17.12
N LEU A 61 -16.25 10.75 -16.12
CA LEU A 61 -17.53 11.47 -16.17
C LEU A 61 -17.48 12.62 -17.19
N GLU A 62 -16.36 13.35 -17.26
CA GLU A 62 -16.15 14.40 -18.27
C GLU A 62 -16.10 13.83 -19.69
N ALA A 63 -15.55 12.63 -19.86
CA ALA A 63 -15.62 11.87 -21.11
C ALA A 63 -17.03 11.30 -21.40
N ARG A 64 -18.01 11.55 -20.52
CA ARG A 64 -19.41 11.07 -20.60
C ARG A 64 -19.53 9.55 -20.70
N LEU A 65 -18.65 8.82 -19.99
CA LEU A 65 -18.66 7.37 -19.98
C LEU A 65 -19.19 6.82 -18.66
N THR A 66 -20.04 5.81 -18.72
CA THR A 66 -20.31 4.93 -17.58
C THR A 66 -19.11 4.03 -17.30
N GLN A 67 -19.06 3.41 -16.11
CA GLN A 67 -18.02 2.41 -15.80
C GLN A 67 -18.13 1.17 -16.73
N VAL A 68 -19.32 0.84 -17.22
CA VAL A 68 -19.53 -0.26 -18.18
C VAL A 68 -18.90 0.09 -19.53
N GLU A 69 -19.17 1.29 -20.05
CA GLU A 69 -18.65 1.73 -21.36
C GLU A 69 -17.14 1.93 -21.35
N ALA A 70 -16.60 2.55 -20.29
CA ALA A 70 -15.16 2.68 -20.12
C ALA A 70 -14.50 1.29 -19.99
N GLY A 71 -15.11 0.36 -19.26
CA GLY A 71 -14.66 -1.03 -19.17
C GLY A 71 -14.61 -1.70 -20.55
N ARG A 72 -15.67 -1.55 -21.37
CA ARG A 72 -15.71 -2.06 -22.75
C ARG A 72 -14.57 -1.52 -23.60
N LYS A 73 -14.31 -0.20 -23.56
CA LYS A 73 -13.21 0.44 -24.29
C LYS A 73 -11.82 -0.09 -23.86
N LEU A 74 -11.67 -0.45 -22.60
CA LEU A 74 -10.42 -0.99 -22.03
C LEU A 74 -10.33 -2.52 -22.08
N LYS A 75 -11.36 -3.21 -22.59
CA LYS A 75 -11.49 -4.68 -22.50
C LYS A 75 -11.38 -5.19 -21.06
N LYS A 76 -11.97 -4.47 -20.10
CA LYS A 76 -12.04 -4.80 -18.68
C LYS A 76 -13.50 -4.86 -18.19
N PRO A 77 -13.82 -5.69 -17.19
CA PRO A 77 -15.16 -5.70 -16.60
C PRO A 77 -15.46 -4.39 -15.85
N GLN A 78 -16.73 -4.00 -15.72
CA GLN A 78 -17.12 -2.81 -14.95
C GLN A 78 -16.58 -2.83 -13.51
N ALA A 79 -16.55 -4.00 -12.87
CA ALA A 79 -16.03 -4.18 -11.52
C ALA A 79 -14.55 -3.78 -11.38
N TYR A 80 -13.76 -3.88 -12.45
CA TYR A 80 -12.36 -3.42 -12.48
C TYR A 80 -12.28 -1.91 -12.23
N LEU A 81 -13.08 -1.12 -12.96
CA LEU A 81 -13.13 0.33 -12.78
C LEU A 81 -13.78 0.72 -11.45
N SER A 82 -14.81 -0.01 -11.01
CA SER A 82 -15.43 0.22 -9.71
C SER A 82 -14.42 0.08 -8.56
N LYS A 83 -13.60 -0.98 -8.56
CA LYS A 83 -12.56 -1.19 -7.55
C LYS A 83 -11.46 -0.12 -7.60
N ILE A 84 -11.10 0.36 -8.78
CA ILE A 84 -10.15 1.47 -8.95
C ILE A 84 -10.74 2.76 -8.35
N GLU A 85 -11.97 3.12 -8.73
CA GLU A 85 -12.59 4.37 -8.27
C GLU A 85 -12.89 4.38 -6.76
N ARG A 86 -13.07 3.20 -6.14
CA ARG A 86 -13.18 3.04 -4.69
C ARG A 86 -11.83 2.90 -3.97
N GLY A 87 -10.72 2.92 -4.71
CA GLY A 87 -9.36 2.76 -4.19
C GLY A 87 -9.04 1.37 -3.64
N GLU A 88 -9.86 0.37 -3.93
CA GLU A 88 -9.65 -1.04 -3.54
C GLU A 88 -8.63 -1.73 -4.43
N ARG A 89 -8.43 -1.22 -5.65
CA ARG A 89 -7.44 -1.73 -6.60
C ARG A 89 -6.51 -0.60 -7.02
N GLY A 90 -5.21 -0.90 -7.03
CA GLY A 90 -4.14 -0.11 -7.63
C GLY A 90 -4.37 0.18 -9.12
N VAL A 91 -3.72 1.23 -9.61
CA VAL A 91 -3.51 1.49 -11.04
C VAL A 91 -2.00 1.58 -11.24
N ASP A 92 -1.44 0.79 -12.15
CA ASP A 92 -0.04 0.93 -12.56
C ASP A 92 0.14 1.98 -13.67
N ALA A 93 1.39 2.24 -14.07
CA ALA A 93 1.68 3.28 -15.06
C ALA A 93 1.13 2.98 -16.46
N VAL A 94 1.09 1.71 -16.86
CA VAL A 94 0.57 1.29 -18.18
C VAL A 94 -0.94 1.46 -18.20
N GLU A 95 -1.62 0.96 -17.16
CA GLU A 95 -3.06 1.11 -16.97
C GLU A 95 -3.48 2.57 -16.90
N LEU A 96 -2.68 3.43 -16.25
CA LEU A 96 -2.93 4.87 -16.20
C LEU A 96 -2.87 5.50 -17.60
N GLY A 97 -1.93 5.07 -18.45
CA GLY A 97 -1.84 5.49 -19.85
C GLY A 97 -3.06 5.09 -20.67
N GLU A 98 -3.54 3.85 -20.51
CA GLU A 98 -4.76 3.38 -21.17
C GLU A 98 -6.00 4.17 -20.75
N LEU A 99 -6.16 4.39 -19.43
CA LEU A 99 -7.24 5.20 -18.86
C LEU A 99 -7.19 6.64 -19.37
N ALA A 100 -6.00 7.25 -19.39
CA ALA A 100 -5.80 8.61 -19.89
C ALA A 100 -6.24 8.75 -21.35
N LYS A 101 -5.86 7.79 -22.20
CA LYS A 101 -6.27 7.74 -23.60
C LYS A 101 -7.78 7.61 -23.75
N VAL A 102 -8.41 6.70 -23.01
CA VAL A 102 -9.87 6.48 -23.07
C VAL A 102 -10.65 7.69 -22.57
N TYR A 103 -10.13 8.42 -21.59
CA TYR A 103 -10.77 9.60 -21.00
C TYR A 103 -10.40 10.92 -21.68
N GLY A 104 -9.53 10.90 -22.70
CA GLY A 104 -9.10 12.12 -23.40
C GLY A 104 -8.31 13.09 -22.51
N LYS A 105 -7.49 12.56 -21.59
CA LYS A 105 -6.63 13.34 -20.69
C LYS A 105 -5.16 13.05 -20.94
N SER A 106 -4.30 14.02 -20.65
CA SER A 106 -2.85 13.79 -20.55
C SER A 106 -2.51 13.08 -19.22
N LEU A 107 -1.36 12.41 -19.15
CA LEU A 107 -0.87 11.81 -17.90
C LEU A 107 -0.68 12.86 -16.79
N ASP A 108 -0.21 14.06 -17.16
CA ASP A 108 -0.03 15.22 -16.30
C ASP A 108 -1.28 15.56 -15.47
N TYR A 109 -2.46 15.37 -16.06
CA TYR A 109 -3.73 15.59 -15.37
C TYR A 109 -3.85 14.73 -14.11
N PHE A 110 -3.29 13.51 -14.11
CA PHE A 110 -3.42 12.55 -13.00
C PHE A 110 -2.31 12.67 -11.94
N ILE A 111 -1.13 13.15 -12.32
CA ILE A 111 0.07 13.13 -11.46
C ILE A 111 0.38 14.46 -10.75
N LYS A 112 -0.18 15.59 -11.22
CA LYS A 112 -0.06 16.91 -10.56
C LYS A 112 -1.08 17.06 -9.40
#